data_AF-A0A2N0LTJ1-F1
#
_entry.id   AF-A0A2N0LTJ1-F1
#
_cell.length_a   1.000
_cell.length_b   1.000
_cell.length_c   1.000
_cell.angle_alpha   90.00
_cell.angle_beta   90.00
_cell.angle_gamma   90.00
#
_symmetry.space_group_name_H-M   'P 1'
#
loop_
_entity.id
_entity.type
_entity.pdbx_description
1 polymer ?
#
loop_
_entity_poly.entity_id
_entity_poly.type
_entity_poly.pdbx_seq_one_letter_code
_entity_poly.pdbx_strand_id
1 'polypeptide(L)'
;MHHWEVGGVINIGWPDFGRTERSYTIVNMDHLGQVLRARVTDGEKEGGFLVVHDCPEVVLEMLAEQATNKLGFKVIVSNLRCSIDGTVLRSFDYEWYPTPEYAHRPTDLARAISGSLEEMKQGGPS
;
A
#
# COMPACT_ATOMS: atom_id res chain seq x y z
N MET A 1 9.70 7.51 -14.78
CA MET A 1 10.16 6.95 -13.49
C MET A 1 9.79 7.98 -12.44
N HIS A 2 8.82 7.67 -11.59
CA HIS A 2 8.46 8.53 -10.46
C HIS A 2 9.52 8.29 -9.38
N HIS A 3 10.33 9.31 -9.06
CA HIS A 3 11.26 9.24 -7.91
C HIS A 3 10.45 9.58 -6.66
N TRP A 4 9.78 8.58 -6.10
CA TRP A 4 9.18 8.71 -4.79
C TRP A 4 10.26 8.55 -3.72
N GLU A 5 10.40 9.57 -2.88
CA GLU A 5 11.29 9.59 -1.72
C GLU A 5 10.66 10.39 -0.58
N VAL A 6 11.13 10.21 0.66
CA VAL A 6 10.67 11.03 1.79
C VAL A 6 11.05 12.49 1.55
N GLY A 7 10.08 13.40 1.72
CA GLY A 7 10.18 14.81 1.35
C GLY A 7 9.75 15.10 -0.09
N GLY A 8 9.63 14.08 -0.93
CA GLY A 8 9.12 14.18 -2.30
C GLY A 8 7.61 14.38 -2.36
N VAL A 9 7.12 14.65 -3.57
CA VAL A 9 5.69 14.88 -3.85
C VAL A 9 5.10 13.66 -4.57
N ILE A 10 3.89 13.30 -4.19
CA ILE A 10 3.08 12.27 -4.85
C ILE A 10 1.66 12.76 -5.05
N ASN A 11 1.06 12.48 -6.22
CA ASN A 11 -0.31 12.86 -6.49
C ASN A 11 -1.25 11.69 -6.18
N ILE A 12 -2.26 11.94 -5.34
CA ILE A 12 -3.21 10.91 -4.90
C ILE A 12 -4.64 11.40 -5.10
N GLY A 13 -5.45 10.56 -5.72
CA GLY A 13 -6.88 10.78 -5.93
C GLY A 13 -7.73 9.59 -5.50
N TRP A 14 -9.04 9.79 -5.41
CA TRP A 14 -10.03 8.75 -5.12
C TRP A 14 -11.12 8.79 -6.18
N PRO A 15 -10.90 8.11 -7.33
CA PRO A 15 -11.80 8.19 -8.47
C PRO A 15 -13.22 7.72 -8.15
N ASP A 16 -13.38 6.74 -7.26
CA ASP A 16 -14.69 6.21 -6.86
C ASP A 16 -15.57 7.23 -6.13
N PHE A 17 -14.96 8.29 -5.58
CA PHE A 17 -15.65 9.41 -4.94
C PHE A 17 -15.60 10.69 -5.77
N GLY A 18 -15.19 10.62 -7.04
CA GLY A 18 -15.01 11.77 -7.92
C GLY A 18 -13.92 12.75 -7.45
N ARG A 19 -12.99 12.30 -6.61
CA ARG A 19 -11.88 13.14 -6.12
C ARG A 19 -10.69 13.01 -7.04
N THR A 20 -10.36 14.11 -7.73
CA THR A 20 -9.17 14.23 -8.54
C THR A 20 -7.91 14.10 -7.69
N GLU A 21 -6.80 13.80 -8.36
CA GLU A 21 -5.51 13.76 -7.67
C GLU A 21 -5.15 15.14 -7.12
N ARG A 22 -4.53 15.12 -5.94
CA ARG A 22 -3.90 16.27 -5.30
C ARG A 22 -2.51 15.89 -4.87
N SER A 23 -1.62 16.87 -4.84
CA SER A 23 -0.25 16.70 -4.40
C SER A 23 -0.18 16.57 -2.89
N TYR A 24 0.54 15.57 -2.42
CA TYR A 24 0.87 15.36 -1.03
C TYR A 24 2.39 15.20 -0.87
N THR A 25 2.91 15.59 0.28
CA THR A 25 4.33 15.36 0.63
C THR A 25 4.48 14.00 1.29
N ILE A 26 5.41 13.18 0.82
CA ILE A 26 5.73 11.89 1.42
C ILE A 26 6.51 12.13 2.72
N VAL A 27 6.02 11.60 3.84
CA VAL A 27 6.70 11.72 5.15
C VAL A 27 7.29 10.40 5.64
N ASN A 28 6.81 9.27 5.13
CA ASN A 28 7.39 7.95 5.35
C ASN A 28 7.03 7.03 4.19
N MET A 29 7.94 6.15 3.78
CA MET A 29 7.64 5.18 2.72
C MET A 29 8.44 3.88 2.84
N ASP A 30 7.88 2.82 2.27
CA ASP A 30 8.55 1.58 1.90
C ASP A 30 8.26 1.36 0.42
N HIS A 31 9.31 1.14 -0.36
CA HIS A 31 9.20 0.76 -1.76
C HIS A 31 9.93 -0.57 -1.95
N LEU A 32 9.15 -1.66 -1.97
CA LEU A 32 9.64 -3.04 -1.96
C LEU A 32 9.19 -3.74 -3.25
N GLY A 33 9.99 -3.60 -4.31
CA GLY A 33 9.63 -4.11 -5.63
C GLY A 33 8.33 -3.47 -6.14
N GLN A 34 7.27 -4.28 -6.26
CA GLN A 34 5.95 -3.80 -6.68
C GLN A 34 5.12 -3.21 -5.53
N VAL A 35 5.53 -3.39 -4.27
CA VAL A 35 4.77 -2.94 -3.11
C VAL A 35 5.21 -1.52 -2.75
N LEU A 36 4.24 -0.61 -2.68
CA LEU A 36 4.44 0.75 -2.21
C LEU A 36 3.55 0.99 -0.99
N ARG A 37 4.17 1.27 0.16
CA ARG A 37 3.50 1.75 1.36
C ARG A 37 3.99 3.15 1.66
N ALA A 38 3.12 4.16 1.62
CA ALA A 38 3.51 5.52 1.93
C ALA A 38 2.56 6.18 2.92
N ARG A 39 3.15 7.08 3.72
CA ARG A 39 2.48 8.06 4.55
C ARG A 39 2.75 9.42 3.95
N VAL A 40 1.69 10.20 3.83
CA VAL A 40 1.69 11.47 3.13
C VAL A 40 0.95 12.53 3.92
N THR A 41 1.24 13.80 3.66
CA THR A 41 0.60 14.93 4.32
C THR A 41 0.20 16.01 3.32
N ASP A 42 -0.92 16.68 3.56
CA ASP A 42 -1.30 17.94 2.90
C ASP A 42 -0.89 19.18 3.72
N GLY A 43 -0.20 18.98 4.85
CA GLY A 43 0.20 20.03 5.79
C GLY A 43 -0.80 20.23 6.94
N GLU A 44 -2.03 19.75 6.81
CA GLU A 44 -3.04 19.80 7.89
C GLU A 44 -3.24 18.43 8.54
N LYS A 45 -3.23 17.37 7.72
CA LYS A 45 -3.44 16.00 8.15
C LYS A 45 -2.51 15.04 7.43
N GLU A 46 -2.33 13.89 8.05
CA GLU A 46 -1.59 12.79 7.47
C GLU A 46 -2.53 11.65 7.09
N GLY A 47 -2.22 10.99 5.98
CA GLY A 47 -2.91 9.80 5.50
C GLY A 47 -1.90 8.84 4.88
N GLY A 48 -2.33 7.62 4.59
CA GLY A 48 -1.44 6.65 3.97
C GLY A 48 -2.18 5.53 3.33
N PHE A 49 -1.40 4.76 2.57
CA PHE A 49 -1.89 3.71 1.71
C PHE A 49 -0.81 2.66 1.57
N LEU A 50 -1.26 1.46 1.22
CA LEU A 50 -0.41 0.37 0.74
C LEU A 50 -1.04 -0.17 -0.53
N VAL A 51 -0.28 -0.17 -1.61
CA VAL A 51 -0.69 -0.65 -2.94
C VAL A 51 0.35 -1.61 -3.49
N VAL A 52 -0.06 -2.42 -4.48
CA VAL A 52 0.84 -3.28 -5.24
C VAL A 52 0.66 -2.95 -6.72
N HIS A 53 1.72 -2.48 -7.36
CA HIS A 53 1.76 -2.21 -8.79
C HIS A 53 1.71 -3.50 -9.61
N ASP A 54 1.11 -3.44 -10.80
CA ASP A 54 1.07 -4.52 -11.79
C ASP A 54 0.57 -5.88 -11.24
N CYS A 55 -0.34 -5.84 -10.26
CA CYS A 55 -0.85 -7.02 -9.57
C CYS A 55 -2.35 -7.25 -9.86
N PRO A 56 -2.74 -8.44 -10.37
CA PRO A 56 -4.15 -8.77 -10.59
C PRO A 56 -4.95 -8.82 -9.28
N GLU A 57 -6.22 -8.44 -9.34
CA GLU A 57 -7.10 -8.38 -8.17
C GLU A 57 -7.20 -9.69 -7.38
N VAL A 58 -7.30 -10.83 -8.08
CA VAL A 58 -7.29 -12.16 -7.43
C VAL A 58 -6.02 -12.41 -6.61
N VAL A 59 -4.87 -11.91 -7.08
CA VAL A 59 -3.60 -12.03 -6.36
C VAL A 59 -3.58 -11.11 -5.15
N LEU A 60 -4.15 -9.90 -5.24
CA LEU A 60 -4.27 -9.00 -4.09
C LEU A 60 -5.05 -9.64 -2.93
N GLU A 61 -6.17 -10.32 -3.21
CA GLU A 61 -6.96 -11.00 -2.18
C GLU A 61 -6.18 -12.16 -1.55
N MET A 62 -5.43 -12.94 -2.36
CA MET A 62 -4.54 -13.98 -1.85
C MET A 62 -3.41 -13.41 -0.97
N LEU A 63 -2.85 -12.25 -1.34
CA LEU A 63 -1.84 -11.56 -0.55
C LEU A 63 -2.40 -11.08 0.78
N ALA A 64 -3.62 -10.55 0.80
CA ALA A 64 -4.30 -10.12 2.03
C ALA A 64 -4.52 -11.30 3.01
N GLU A 65 -4.96 -12.44 2.49
CA GLU A 65 -5.14 -13.67 3.27
C GLU A 65 -3.80 -14.15 3.86
N GLN A 66 -2.75 -14.22 3.05
CA GLN A 66 -1.42 -14.63 3.52
C GLN A 66 -0.84 -13.67 4.55
N ALA A 67 -0.95 -12.36 4.34
CA ALA A 67 -0.49 -11.36 5.30
C ALA A 67 -1.26 -11.46 6.62
N THR A 68 -2.57 -11.71 6.56
CA THR A 68 -3.40 -11.96 7.76
C THR A 68 -2.86 -13.14 8.56
N ASN A 69 -2.56 -14.25 7.89
CA ASN A 69 -2.00 -15.45 8.53
C ASN A 69 -0.59 -15.23 9.11
N LYS A 70 0.27 -14.48 8.40
CA LYS A 70 1.65 -14.18 8.83
C LYS A 70 1.71 -13.21 10.01
N LEU A 71 0.80 -12.22 10.06
CA LEU A 71 0.88 -11.11 11.02
C LEU A 71 -0.10 -11.22 12.19
N GLY A 72 -1.09 -12.11 12.11
CA GLY A 72 -2.06 -12.34 13.19
C GLY A 72 -3.10 -11.23 13.35
N PHE A 73 -3.24 -10.33 12.38
CA PHE A 73 -4.32 -9.34 12.32
C PHE A 73 -4.94 -9.31 10.93
N LYS A 74 -6.23 -8.96 10.86
CA LYS A 74 -6.99 -8.97 9.60
C LYS A 74 -6.48 -7.89 8.64
N VAL A 75 -6.09 -8.32 7.45
CA VAL A 75 -5.76 -7.49 6.30
C VAL A 75 -6.84 -7.73 5.24
N ILE A 76 -7.36 -6.66 4.63
CA ILE A 76 -8.32 -6.76 3.53
C ILE A 76 -7.88 -5.89 2.36
N VAL A 77 -8.22 -6.30 1.14
CA VAL A 77 -8.14 -5.41 -0.02
C VAL A 77 -9.32 -4.46 0.05
N SER A 78 -9.04 -3.16 0.07
CA SER A 78 -10.07 -2.12 0.10
C SER A 78 -10.90 -2.19 -1.17
N ASN A 79 -12.23 -2.05 -1.04
CA ASN A 79 -13.09 -1.83 -2.21
C ASN A 79 -12.88 -0.45 -2.83
N LEU A 80 -12.15 0.43 -2.14
CA LEU A 80 -11.83 1.76 -2.62
C LEU A 80 -10.57 1.72 -3.47
N ARG A 81 -10.67 2.28 -4.67
CA ARG A 81 -9.51 2.51 -5.53
C ARG A 81 -8.90 3.87 -5.23
N CYS A 82 -7.59 3.93 -5.22
CA CYS A 82 -6.84 5.17 -5.24
C CYS A 82 -6.17 5.35 -6.60
N SER A 83 -6.04 6.59 -7.03
CA SER A 83 -5.20 6.97 -8.17
C SER A 83 -3.89 7.49 -7.60
N ILE A 84 -2.76 6.96 -8.06
CA ILE A 84 -1.42 7.36 -7.64
C ILE A 84 -0.63 7.73 -8.90
N ASP A 85 -0.29 9.01 -9.03
CA ASP A 85 0.37 9.59 -10.22
C ASP A 85 -0.23 9.08 -11.55
N GLY A 86 -1.57 9.07 -11.63
CA GLY A 86 -2.34 8.65 -12.79
C GLY A 86 -2.61 7.14 -12.90
N THR A 87 -2.09 6.32 -11.98
CA THR A 87 -2.32 4.86 -11.97
C THR A 87 -3.39 4.50 -10.95
N VAL A 88 -4.49 3.88 -11.42
CA VAL A 88 -5.59 3.44 -10.55
C VAL A 88 -5.28 2.07 -9.96
N LEU A 89 -5.26 1.96 -8.63
CA LEU A 89 -4.87 0.78 -7.86
C LEU A 89 -5.89 0.50 -6.76
N ARG A 90 -6.04 -0.76 -6.35
CA ARG A 90 -6.71 -1.11 -5.08
C ARG A 90 -5.68 -1.02 -3.95
N SER A 91 -6.06 -0.42 -2.84
CA SER A 91 -5.23 -0.35 -1.63
C SER A 91 -5.59 -1.46 -0.65
N PHE A 92 -4.70 -1.75 0.30
CA PHE A 92 -5.00 -2.60 1.44
C PHE A 92 -5.45 -1.73 2.62
N ASP A 93 -6.54 -2.13 3.29
CA ASP A 93 -7.00 -1.47 4.51
C ASP A 93 -6.36 -2.15 5.73
N TYR A 94 -5.80 -1.33 6.61
CA TYR A 94 -5.20 -1.75 7.87
C TYR A 94 -5.23 -0.61 8.90
N GLU A 95 -5.12 -0.95 10.18
CA GLU A 95 -5.15 0.04 11.25
C GLU A 95 -3.90 0.94 11.20
N TRP A 96 -4.16 2.24 11.05
CA TRP A 96 -3.17 3.22 10.62
C TRP A 96 -2.61 4.09 11.75
N TYR A 97 -3.28 4.11 12.91
CA TYR A 97 -2.82 4.74 14.15
C TYR A 97 -2.37 3.66 15.12
N PRO A 98 -1.18 3.07 14.90
CA PRO A 98 -0.67 2.17 15.89
C PRO A 98 -0.46 2.94 17.19
N THR A 99 -0.99 2.42 18.29
CA THR A 99 -0.39 2.68 19.60
C THR A 99 1.12 2.43 19.51
N PRO A 100 1.97 2.99 20.39
CA PRO A 100 3.42 2.77 20.31
C PRO A 100 3.82 1.29 20.16
N GLU A 101 3.03 0.38 20.74
CA GLU A 101 3.13 -1.08 20.58
C GLU A 101 3.09 -1.56 19.11
N TYR A 102 2.35 -0.88 18.24
CA TYR A 102 2.08 -1.32 16.87
C TYR A 102 2.77 -0.49 15.80
N ALA A 103 3.68 0.42 16.18
CA ALA A 103 4.28 1.41 15.27
C ALA A 103 4.92 0.80 14.02
N HIS A 104 5.31 -0.48 14.09
CA HIS A 104 6.00 -1.21 13.02
C HIS A 104 5.05 -1.98 12.10
N ARG A 105 3.78 -2.19 12.50
CA ARG A 105 2.79 -2.95 11.71
C ARG A 105 2.67 -2.51 10.25
N PRO A 106 2.65 -1.21 9.91
CA PRO A 106 2.58 -0.78 8.51
C PRO A 106 3.77 -1.26 7.68
N THR A 107 4.97 -1.29 8.26
CA THR A 107 6.20 -1.77 7.63
C THR A 107 6.21 -3.29 7.53
N ASP A 108 5.80 -3.97 8.60
CA ASP A 108 5.72 -5.43 8.63
C ASP A 108 4.70 -5.94 7.62
N LEU A 109 3.58 -5.22 7.43
CA LEU A 109 2.61 -5.49 6.39
C LEU A 109 3.21 -5.33 4.99
N ALA A 110 3.90 -4.23 4.70
CA ALA A 110 4.54 -4.03 3.40
C ALA A 110 5.54 -5.14 3.07
N ARG A 111 6.35 -5.56 4.06
CA ARG A 111 7.28 -6.67 3.94
C ARG A 111 6.59 -8.02 3.74
N ALA A 112 5.53 -8.30 4.49
CA ALA A 112 4.79 -9.55 4.37
C ALA A 112 4.16 -9.68 2.97
N ILE A 113 3.52 -8.62 2.47
CA ILE A 113 2.94 -8.57 1.13
C ILE A 113 4.03 -8.75 0.07
N SER A 114 5.15 -8.03 0.20
CA SER A 114 6.27 -8.14 -0.74
C SER A 114 6.87 -9.55 -0.76
N GLY A 115 7.11 -10.15 0.41
CA GLY A 115 7.65 -11.51 0.51
C GLY A 115 6.71 -12.56 -0.08
N SER A 116 5.42 -12.48 0.25
CA SER A 116 4.41 -13.37 -0.32
C SER A 116 4.29 -13.25 -1.84
N LEU A 117 4.40 -12.03 -2.39
CA LEU A 117 4.37 -11.81 -3.83
C LEU A 117 5.58 -12.47 -4.52
N GLU A 118 6.77 -12.39 -3.92
CA GLU A 118 7.96 -13.05 -4.46
C GLU A 118 7.87 -14.58 -4.34
N GLU A 119 7.35 -15.11 -3.23
CA GLU A 119 7.07 -16.55 -3.07
C GLU A 119 6.14 -17.06 -4.17
N MET A 120 5.06 -16.33 -4.48
CA MET A 120 4.11 -16.70 -5.54
C MET A 120 4.74 -16.69 -6.94
N LYS A 121 5.62 -15.73 -7.23
CA LYS A 121 6.34 -15.67 -8.52
C LYS A 121 7.29 -16.84 -8.71
N GLN A 122 7.94 -17.28 -7.63
CA GLN A 122 8.91 -18.37 -7.65
C GLN A 122 8.25 -19.77 -7.67
N GLY A 123 6.96 -19.85 -7.30
CA GLY A 123 6.17 -21.08 -7.26
C GLY A 123 5.42 -21.45 -8.56
N GLY A 124 5.73 -20.83 -9.70
CA GLY A 124 5.18 -21.26 -11.01
C GLY A 124 5.59 -22.71 -11.33
N PRO A 125 4.71 -23.53 -11.92
CA PRO A 125 4.92 -24.99 -12.03
C PRO A 125 6.23 -25.29 -12.76
N SER A 126 7.12 -26.01 -12.08
CA SER A 126 8.18 -26.81 -12.73
C SER A 126 7.58 -28.10 -13.27
#